data_AF-A0A1B9JJI6-F1
#
_entry.id   AF-A0A1B9JJI6-F1
#
_cell.length_a   1.000
_cell.length_b   1.000
_cell.length_c   1.000
_cell.angle_alpha   90.00
_cell.angle_beta   90.00
_cell.angle_gamma   90.00
#
_symmetry.space_group_name_H-M   'P 1'
#
loop_
_entity.id
_entity.type
_entity.pdbx_description
1 polymer ?
#
loop_
_entity_poly.entity_id
_entity_poly.type
_entity_poly.pdbx_seq_one_letter_code
_entity_poly.pdbx_strand_id
1 'polypeptide(L)' 'MIIYRRVCSQCILILKGKNHGYIDKFENEWVKGPSRTAGQEFEWDVQLSELGSKQLGWASRDGKHINVSLDGKITHK' A
#
# COMPACT_ATOMS: atom_id res chain seq x y z
N MET A 1 7.43 0.79 -8.31
CA MET A 1 6.26 1.25 -7.53
C MET A 1 5.34 2.06 -8.44
N ILE A 2 4.33 1.43 -9.04
CA ILE A 2 3.44 2.05 -10.02
C ILE A 2 2.16 2.42 -9.27
N ILE A 3 2.16 3.56 -8.56
CA ILE A 3 0.90 4.07 -8.02
C ILE A 3 0.28 5.03 -9.04
N TYR A 4 1.04 5.90 -9.72
CA TYR A 4 0.50 6.67 -10.85
C TYR A 4 1.60 7.03 -11.86
N ARG A 5 1.73 6.26 -12.96
CA ARG A 5 2.32 6.79 -14.20
C ARG A 5 1.35 6.53 -15.34
N ARG A 6 0.71 7.62 -15.77
CA ARG A 6 -0.23 7.79 -16.89
C ARG A 6 -1.66 7.27 -16.67
N VAL A 7 -2.56 8.13 -16.22
CA VAL A 7 -3.90 8.30 -16.83
C VAL A 7 -4.30 9.79 -16.71
N CYS A 8 -4.87 10.32 -17.79
CA CYS A 8 -5.25 11.70 -18.06
C CYS A 8 -6.12 12.41 -17.01
N SER A 9 -5.79 13.68 -16.73
CA SER A 9 -6.63 14.89 -16.80
C SER A 9 -8.12 14.90 -16.41
N GLN A 10 -8.58 14.02 -15.52
CA GLN A 10 -9.89 14.19 -14.89
C GLN A 10 -9.72 13.96 -13.41
N CYS A 11 -10.24 14.86 -12.60
CA CYS A 11 -10.09 14.90 -11.14
C CYS A 11 -10.43 13.53 -10.54
N ILE A 12 -9.42 12.68 -10.34
CA ILE A 12 -9.59 11.36 -9.73
C ILE A 12 -9.93 11.66 -8.28
N LEU A 13 -11.21 11.52 -7.93
CA LEU A 13 -11.62 11.22 -6.57
C LEU A 13 -10.76 10.04 -6.14
N ILE A 14 -9.71 10.31 -5.35
CA ILE A 14 -8.85 9.24 -4.90
C ILE A 14 -9.71 8.42 -3.96
N LEU A 15 -10.08 7.21 -4.39
CA LEU A 15 -10.92 6.33 -3.61
C LEU A 15 -10.23 6.07 -2.27
N LYS A 16 -10.93 6.44 -1.21
CA LYS A 16 -10.48 6.23 0.17
C LYS A 16 -11.13 4.96 0.71
N GLY A 17 -10.33 4.09 1.30
CA GLY A 17 -10.85 2.92 2.00
C GLY A 17 -11.34 3.27 3.40
N LYS A 18 -11.75 2.24 4.14
CA LYS A 18 -12.29 2.35 5.50
C LYS A 18 -11.29 2.93 6.51
N ASN A 19 -10.00 2.80 6.24
CA ASN A 19 -8.93 3.34 7.06
C ASN A 19 -8.45 4.72 6.57
N HIS A 20 -9.21 5.36 5.67
CA HIS A 20 -8.84 6.63 5.03
C HIS A 20 -7.52 6.57 4.23
N GLY A 21 -7.08 5.36 3.87
CA GLY A 21 -5.96 5.09 2.99
C GLY A 21 -6.34 5.19 1.52
N TYR A 22 -5.35 5.14 0.63
CA TYR A 22 -5.58 5.21 -0.82
C TYR A 22 -5.79 3.83 -1.42
N ILE A 23 -6.85 3.64 -2.19
CA ILE A 23 -7.12 2.36 -2.85
C ILE A 23 -6.33 2.28 -4.17
N ASP A 24 -5.62 1.17 -4.37
CA ASP A 24 -4.93 0.87 -5.63
C ASP A 24 -5.80 0.04 -6.61
N LYS A 25 -5.27 -0.24 -7.80
CA LYS A 25 -5.98 -1.01 -8.84
C LYS A 25 -6.23 -2.48 -8.50
N PHE A 26 -5.61 -3.00 -7.44
CA PHE A 26 -5.80 -4.35 -6.91
C PHE A 26 -6.67 -4.33 -5.65
N GLU A 27 -7.29 -3.19 -5.36
CA GLU A 27 -8.15 -2.94 -4.20
C GLU A 27 -7.43 -3.00 -2.85
N ASN A 28 -6.09 -2.95 -2.82
CA ASN A 28 -5.37 -2.78 -1.56
C ASN A 28 -5.54 -1.34 -1.07
N GLU A 29 -5.62 -1.17 0.24
CA GLU A 29 -5.66 0.15 0.86
C GLU A 29 -4.29 0.52 1.43
N TRP A 30 -3.71 1.60 0.92
CA TRP A 30 -2.43 2.14 1.34
C TRP A 30 -2.63 3.15 2.47
N VAL A 31 -2.29 2.76 3.69
CA VAL A 31 -2.44 3.59 4.90
C VAL A 31 -1.07 4.12 5.32
N LYS A 32 -1.00 5.37 5.77
CA LYS A 32 0.23 5.93 6.34
C LYS A 32 0.47 5.29 7.71
N GLY A 33 1.49 4.46 7.83
CA GLY A 33 1.91 3.81 9.08
C GLY A 33 3.10 4.52 9.75
N PRO A 34 3.52 4.07 10.94
CA PRO A 34 4.75 4.54 11.56
C PRO A 34 5.97 4.07 10.76
N SER A 35 7.03 4.88 10.73
CA SER A 35 8.29 4.47 10.11
C SER A 35 9.08 3.52 11.01
N ARG A 36 9.63 2.45 10.43
CA ARG A 36 10.66 1.60 11.05
C ARG A 36 11.97 1.61 10.25
N THR A 37 11.95 2.22 9.07
CA THR A 37 13.08 2.37 8.16
C THR A 37 13.81 3.67 8.46
N ALA A 38 15.10 3.56 8.80
CA ALA A 38 15.94 4.71 9.12
C ALA A 38 15.97 5.72 7.97
N GLY A 39 15.73 7.00 8.30
CA GLY A 39 15.72 8.10 7.33
C GLY A 39 14.43 8.25 6.51
N GLN A 40 13.40 7.44 6.76
CA GLN A 40 12.08 7.61 6.14
C GLN A 40 11.07 8.16 7.15
N GLU A 41 10.22 9.08 6.70
CA GLU A 41 9.21 9.71 7.55
C GLU A 41 8.10 8.73 7.98
N PHE A 42 7.79 7.75 7.13
CA PHE A 42 6.75 6.76 7.35
C PHE A 42 6.96 5.52 6.48
N GLU A 43 6.21 4.46 6.76
CA GLU A 43 6.03 3.32 5.87
C GLU A 43 4.55 3.24 5.48
N TRP A 44 4.28 2.75 4.28
CA TRP A 44 2.94 2.36 3.88
C TRP A 44 2.57 1.05 4.56
N ASP A 45 1.52 1.08 5.37
CA ASP A 45 0.82 -0.10 5.84
C ASP A 45 -0.23 -0.46 4.80
N VAL A 46 0.09 -1.42 3.94
CA VAL A 46 -0.74 -1.84 2.82
C VAL A 46 -1.67 -2.94 3.30
N GLN A 47 -2.94 -2.59 3.48
CA GLN A 47 -4.01 -3.53 3.82
C GLN A 47 -4.39 -4.32 2.56
N LEU A 48 -4.17 -5.62 2.58
CA LEU A 48 -4.36 -6.48 1.42
C LEU A 48 -5.85 -6.76 1.18
N SER A 49 -6.27 -6.63 -0.08
CA SER A 49 -7.54 -7.18 -0.54
C SER A 49 -7.46 -8.71 -0.67
N GLU A 50 -8.56 -9.37 -1.03
CA GLU A 50 -8.52 -10.80 -1.36
C GLU A 50 -7.53 -11.08 -2.51
N LEU A 51 -7.54 -10.24 -3.54
CA LEU A 51 -6.62 -10.34 -4.67
C LEU A 51 -5.18 -10.04 -4.24
N GLY A 52 -4.98 -9.00 -3.42
CA GLY A 52 -3.69 -8.64 -2.86
C GLY A 52 -3.09 -9.75 -2.01
N SER A 53 -3.90 -10.41 -1.18
CA SER A 53 -3.48 -11.54 -0.35
C SER A 53 -3.04 -12.73 -1.20
N LYS A 54 -3.75 -13.03 -2.31
CA LYS A 54 -3.33 -14.09 -3.25
C LYS A 54 -1.98 -13.78 -3.94
N GLN A 55 -1.65 -12.52 -4.18
CA GLN A 55 -0.42 -12.12 -4.89
C GLN A 55 0.78 -11.86 -3.95
N LEU A 56 0.51 -11.25 -2.80
CA LEU A 56 1.52 -10.71 -1.88
C LEU A 56 1.46 -11.34 -0.49
N GLY A 57 0.56 -12.30 -0.25
CA GLY A 57 0.41 -12.97 1.04
C GLY A 57 1.69 -13.65 1.53
N TRP A 58 2.58 -14.06 0.62
CA TRP A 58 3.90 -14.61 0.96
C TRP A 58 4.82 -13.60 1.66
N ALA A 59 4.58 -12.30 1.47
CA ALA A 59 5.33 -11.21 2.08
C ALA A 59 4.65 -10.66 3.34
N SER A 60 3.51 -11.23 3.73
CA SER A 60 2.75 -10.86 4.91
C SER A 60 2.94 -11.91 6.00
N ARG A 61 3.12 -11.46 7.24
CA ARG A 61 3.21 -12.37 8.40
C ARG A 61 1.86 -12.98 8.78
N ASP A 62 0.77 -12.24 8.57
CA ASP A 62 -0.59 -12.64 8.95
C ASP A 62 -1.53 -12.81 7.74
N GLY A 63 -1.02 -12.59 6.52
CA GLY A 63 -1.78 -12.64 5.27
C GLY A 63 -2.68 -11.44 5.01
N LYS A 64 -2.69 -10.43 5.91
CA LYS A 64 -3.64 -9.31 5.88
C LYS A 64 -3.01 -7.98 5.50
N HIS A 65 -1.75 -7.75 5.86
CA HIS A 65 -1.07 -6.50 5.54
C HIS A 65 0.43 -6.70 5.29
N ILE A 66 1.03 -5.76 4.56
CA ILE A 66 2.48 -5.67 4.38
C ILE A 66 2.94 -4.22 4.60
N ASN A 67 4.16 -4.05 5.10
CA ASN A 67 4.77 -2.72 5.16
C ASN A 67 5.64 -2.49 3.93
N VAL A 68 5.52 -1.30 3.34
CA VAL A 68 6.28 -0.88 2.18
C VAL A 68 6.92 0.48 2.47
N SER A 69 8.23 0.58 2.30
CA SER A 69 8.98 1.82 2.43
C SER A 69 8.63 2.84 1.34
N LEU A 70 9.04 4.09 1.50
CA LEU A 70 8.82 5.16 0.50
C LEU A 70 9.56 4.93 -0.82
N ASP A 71 10.62 4.11 -0.82
CA ASP A 71 11.31 3.64 -2.02
C ASP A 71 10.71 2.35 -2.61
N GLY A 72 9.63 1.83 -2.02
CA GLY A 72 8.86 0.71 -2.55
C GLY A 72 9.43 -0.67 -2.23
N LYS A 73 10.24 -0.80 -1.18
CA LYS A 73 10.72 -2.08 -0.68
C LYS A 73 9.77 -2.60 0.39
N ILE A 74 9.54 -3.91 0.38
CA ILE A 74 8.81 -4.56 1.47
C ILE A 74 9.73 -4.59 2.69
N THR A 75 9.28 -4.02 3.80
CA THR A 75 10.09 -3.85 5.03
C THR A 75 9.75 -4.89 6.10
N HIS A 76 8.67 -5.65 5.94
CA HIS A 76 8.25 -6.66 6.90
C HIS A 76 8.72 -8.08 6.52
N LYS A 77 9.08 -8.85 7.55
CA LYS A 77 9.26 -10.31 7.54
C LYS A 77 8.56 -10.88 8.77
#